data_AF-A0A6J4TMN9-F1
#
_entry.id   AF-A0A6J4TMN9-F1
#
_cell.length_a   1.000
_cell.length_b   1.000
_cell.length_c   1.000
_cell.angle_alpha   90.00
_cell.angle_beta   90.00
_cell.angle_gamma   90.00
#
_symmetry.space_group_name_H-M   'P 1'
#
loop_
_entity.id
_entity.type
_entity.pdbx_description
1 polymer ?
#
loop_
_entity_poly.entity_id
_entity_poly.type
_entity_poly.pdbx_seq_one_letter_code
_entity_poly.pdbx_strand_id
1 'polypeptide(L)' 'MSWTDERIERLKAMWTEGATASQIADELGGVSRNAVIGKAHRLGLDARPSPVKPG' A
#
# COMPACT_ATOMS: atom_id res chain seq x y z
N MET A 1 5.43 -9.40 11.80
CA MET A 1 6.23 -8.38 11.08
C MET A 1 5.78 -7.01 11.52
N SER A 2 6.69 -6.07 11.79
CA SER A 2 6.38 -4.73 12.29
C SER A 2 6.32 -3.69 11.16
N TRP A 3 5.46 -2.68 11.31
CA TRP A 3 5.45 -1.49 10.45
C TRP A 3 6.43 -0.46 11.02
N THR A 4 7.70 -0.60 10.68
CA THR A 4 8.73 0.39 11.01
C THR A 4 8.53 1.66 10.19
N ASP A 5 9.10 2.77 10.66
CA ASP A 5 8.99 4.07 9.97
C ASP A 5 9.56 3.98 8.55
N GLU A 6 10.68 3.30 8.34
CA GLU A 6 11.27 3.06 7.02
C GLU A 6 10.30 2.36 6.07
N ARG A 7 9.61 1.31 6.53
CA ARG A 7 8.62 0.59 5.73
C ARG A 7 7.39 1.44 5.44
N ILE A 8 7.01 2.30 6.38
CA ILE A 8 5.90 3.23 6.21
C ILE A 8 6.26 4.28 5.15
N GLU A 9 7.45 4.86 5.21
CA GLU A 9 7.92 5.82 4.20
C GLU A 9 8.04 5.18 2.82
N ARG A 10 8.58 3.96 2.73
CA ARG A 10 8.63 3.22 1.45
C ARG A 10 7.24 2.94 0.89
N LEU A 11 6.29 2.54 1.75
CA LEU A 11 4.88 2.36 1.35
C LEU A 11 4.30 3.67 0.80
N LYS A 12 4.46 4.80 1.51
CA LYS A 12 3.92 6.09 1.09
C LYS A 12 4.49 6.51 -0.27
N ALA A 13 5.81 6.46 -0.44
CA ALA A 13 6.49 6.84 -1.67
C ALA A 13 5.96 6.04 -2.87
N MET A 14 5.98 4.71 -2.77
CA MET A 14 5.49 3.85 -3.85
C MET A 14 3.99 4.02 -4.11
N TRP A 15 3.19 4.25 -3.05
CA TRP A 15 1.76 4.50 -3.20
C TRP A 15 1.51 5.79 -4.01
N THR A 16 2.24 6.87 -3.70
CA THR A 16 2.16 8.14 -4.43
C THR A 16 2.68 8.04 -5.87
N GLU A 17 3.64 7.15 -6.14
CA GLU A 17 4.12 6.81 -7.48
C GLU A 17 3.11 5.96 -8.29
N GLY A 18 2.01 5.53 -7.66
CA GLY A 18 1.00 4.70 -8.32
C GLY A 18 1.36 3.20 -8.36
N ALA A 19 2.26 2.72 -7.49
CA ALA A 19 2.56 1.30 -7.35
C ALA A 19 1.40 0.55 -6.68
N THR A 20 1.11 -0.66 -7.16
CA THR A 20 -0.01 -1.47 -6.66
C THR A 20 0.29 -2.06 -5.30
N ALA A 21 -0.75 -2.34 -4.52
CA ALA A 21 -0.57 -2.96 -3.21
C ALA A 21 0.16 -4.31 -3.28
N SER A 22 0.07 -5.03 -4.40
CA SER A 22 0.86 -6.26 -4.62
C SER A 22 2.33 -5.94 -4.82
N GLN A 23 2.66 -5.00 -5.71
CA GLN A 23 4.05 -4.56 -5.92
C GLN A 23 4.70 -4.04 -4.64
N ILE A 24 3.95 -3.25 -3.85
CA ILE A 24 4.42 -2.75 -2.56
C ILE A 24 4.61 -3.90 -1.56
N ALA A 25 3.73 -4.90 -1.57
CA ALA A 25 3.86 -6.06 -0.70
C ALA A 25 5.11 -6.90 -1.05
N ASP A 26 5.38 -7.07 -2.35
CA ASP A 26 6.56 -7.76 -2.86
C ASP A 26 7.85 -7.00 -2.49
N GLU A 27 7.87 -5.66 -2.68
CA GLU A 27 9.00 -4.80 -2.32
C GLU A 27 9.27 -4.83 -0.80
N LEU A 28 8.22 -4.67 0.01
CA LEU A 28 8.38 -4.63 1.45
C LEU A 28 8.72 -6.02 2.01
N GLY A 29 8.26 -7.10 1.38
CA GLY A 29 8.48 -8.47 1.83
C GLY A 29 7.73 -8.81 3.12
N GLY A 30 7.19 -10.03 3.19
CA GLY A 30 6.47 -10.62 4.34
C GLY A 30 5.31 -9.80 4.91
N VAL A 31 4.74 -8.92 4.10
CA VAL A 31 3.39 -8.37 4.25
C VAL A 31 2.56 -8.81 3.05
N SER A 32 1.26 -8.99 3.23
CA SER A 32 0.36 -9.30 2.12
C SER A 32 -0.15 -8.03 1.45
N ARG A 33 -0.64 -8.15 0.20
CA ARG A 33 -1.38 -7.08 -0.50
C ARG A 33 -2.45 -6.44 0.39
N ASN A 34 -3.23 -7.24 1.11
CA ASN A 34 -4.30 -6.74 1.98
C ASN A 34 -3.75 -6.01 3.21
N ALA A 35 -2.60 -6.44 3.75
CA ALA A 35 -1.92 -5.73 4.83
C ALA A 35 -1.46 -4.33 4.39
N VAL A 36 -0.95 -4.20 3.15
CA VAL A 36 -0.59 -2.92 2.55
C VAL A 36 -1.81 -2.02 2.39
N ILE A 37 -2.91 -2.52 1.80
CA ILE A 37 -4.17 -1.75 1.63
C ILE A 37 -4.66 -1.25 2.99
N GLY A 38 -4.75 -2.14 3.98
CA GLY A 38 -5.21 -1.77 5.31
C GLY A 38 -4.29 -0.75 5.99
N LYS A 39 -2.97 -0.82 5.78
CA LYS A 39 -2.04 0.19 6.30
C LYS A 39 -2.19 1.52 5.57
N ALA A 40 -2.29 1.54 4.25
CA ALA A 40 -2.52 2.75 3.46
C ALA A 40 -3.80 3.48 3.89
N HIS A 41 -4.90 2.75 4.10
CA HIS A 41 -6.15 3.31 4.62
C HIS A 41 -5.97 3.92 6.02
N ARG A 42 -5.28 3.25 6.94
CA ARG A 42 -5.00 3.79 8.29
C ARG A 42 -4.06 5.00 8.28
N LEU A 43 -3.24 5.15 7.25
CA LEU A 43 -2.38 6.30 7.04
C LEU A 43 -3.11 7.47 6.35
N GLY A 44 -4.37 7.29 5.95
CA GLY A 44 -5.13 8.31 5.23
C GLY A 44 -4.61 8.57 3.81
N LEU A 45 -3.92 7.61 3.20
CA LEU A 45 -3.48 7.74 1.81
C LEU A 45 -4.67 7.64 0.87
N ASP A 46 -4.66 8.47 -0.18
CA ASP A 46 -5.74 8.53 -1.16
C ASP A 46 -6.05 7.15 -1.72
N ALA A 47 -7.35 6.86 -1.81
CA ALA A 47 -7.82 5.64 -2.41
C ALA A 47 -7.38 5.62 -3.88
N ARG A 48 -6.60 4.60 -4.26
CA ARG A 48 -6.32 4.40 -5.67
C ARG A 48 -7.63 4.20 -6.42
N PRO A 49 -7.79 4.80 -7.61
CA PRO A 49 -8.97 4.58 -8.43
C PRO A 49 -9.16 3.08 -8.64
N SER A 50 -10.31 2.57 -8.19
CA SER A 50 -10.64 1.16 -8.34
C SER A 50 -10.78 0.84 -9.83
N PRO A 51 -10.11 -0.18 -10.36
CA PRO A 51 -10.36 -0.65 -11.72
C PRO A 51 -11.74 -1.32 -11.84
N VAL A 52 -12.41 -1.59 -10.73
CA VAL A 52 -13.77 -2.10 -10.70
C VAL A 52 -14.71 -0.92 -10.95
N LYS A 53 -15.30 -0.87 -12.15
CA LYS A 53 -16.38 0.07 -12.47
C LYS A 53 -17.52 -0.16 -11.47
N PRO A 54 -18.10 0.88 -10.84
CA PRO A 54 -19.39 0.73 -10.21
C PRO A 54 -20.39 0.43 -11.33
N GLY A 55 -20.97 -0.77 -11.29
CA GLY A 55 -22.10 -1.13 -12.14
C GLY A 55 -23.36 -0.40 -11.71
#